data_AF-A0A9E3SNE0-F1
#
_entry.id   AF-A0A9E3SNE0-F1
#
_cell.length_a   1.000
_cell.length_b   1.000
_cell.length_c   1.000
_cell.angle_alpha   90.00
_cell.angle_beta   90.00
_cell.angle_gamma   90.00
#
_symmetry.space_group_name_H-M   'P 1'
#
loop_
_entity.id
_entity.type
_entity.pdbx_description
1 polymer ?
#
loop_
_entity_poly.entity_id
_entity_poly.type
_entity_poly.pdbx_seq_one_letter_code
_entity_poly.pdbx_strand_id
1 'polypeptide(L)'
;MAGKKSSAEARVERLTWGLLVLIFAVLYLASDSCLAAMPNWLVPLAGGVVLIGSGFYQYSRRWRVSPVTWITGVILLVLAVIGYYVAPGRSFIVESLLVTLMVIVFGTFTGET
;
A
#
# COMPACT_ATOMS: atom_id res chain seq x y z
N MET A 1 -4.81 1.50 -27.04
CA MET A 1 -3.42 1.89 -26.70
C MET A 1 -3.48 3.09 -25.79
N ALA A 2 -3.17 2.93 -24.50
CA ALA A 2 -3.12 4.05 -23.57
C ALA A 2 -2.04 5.05 -24.03
N GLY A 3 -2.36 6.34 -24.06
CA GLY A 3 -1.39 7.39 -24.38
C GLY A 3 -0.18 7.29 -23.45
N LYS A 4 1.01 7.63 -23.97
CA LYS A 4 2.25 7.58 -23.17
C LYS A 4 2.09 8.39 -21.88
N LYS A 5 2.19 7.70 -20.75
CA LYS A 5 2.17 8.26 -19.40
C LYS A 5 3.28 9.30 -19.23
N SER A 6 3.01 10.38 -18.48
CA SER A 6 4.03 11.38 -18.23
C SER A 6 5.18 10.76 -17.39
N SER A 7 6.41 11.21 -17.62
CA SER A 7 7.57 10.75 -16.82
C SER A 7 7.40 11.06 -15.34
N ALA A 8 6.69 12.14 -15.01
CA ALA A 8 6.36 12.52 -13.63
C ALA A 8 5.35 11.55 -12.98
N GLU A 9 4.33 11.14 -13.74
CA GLU A 9 3.30 10.19 -13.31
C GLU A 9 3.93 8.81 -13.03
N ALA A 10 4.69 8.28 -13.99
CA ALA A 10 5.40 7.01 -13.84
C ALA A 10 6.48 7.02 -12.73
N ARG A 11 6.99 8.20 -12.34
CA ARG A 11 7.92 8.32 -11.20
C ARG A 11 7.19 8.16 -9.87
N VAL A 12 6.03 8.78 -9.73
CA VAL A 12 5.24 8.74 -8.49
C VAL A 12 4.69 7.35 -8.24
N GLU A 13 4.35 6.62 -9.29
CA GLU A 13 3.92 5.23 -9.21
C GLU A 13 5.03 4.32 -8.70
N ARG A 14 6.21 4.41 -9.31
CA ARG A 14 7.39 3.67 -8.83
C ARG A 14 7.77 4.03 -7.40
N LEU A 15 7.59 5.30 -7.00
CA LEU A 15 7.79 5.73 -5.63
C LEU A 15 6.73 5.12 -4.70
N THR A 16 5.48 5.05 -5.12
CA THR A 16 4.39 4.40 -4.37
C THR A 16 4.71 2.92 -4.16
N TRP A 17 5.06 2.20 -5.22
CA TRP A 17 5.48 0.79 -5.12
C TRP A 17 6.72 0.63 -4.25
N GLY A 18 7.71 1.51 -4.40
CA GLY A 18 8.90 1.53 -3.57
C GLY A 18 8.59 1.71 -2.09
N LEU A 19 7.67 2.61 -1.74
CA LEU A 19 7.22 2.82 -0.37
C LEU A 19 6.47 1.60 0.18
N LEU A 20 5.62 0.96 -0.62
CA LEU A 20 4.92 -0.26 -0.21
C LEU A 20 5.90 -1.39 0.08
N VAL A 21 6.90 -1.60 -0.80
CA VAL A 21 7.96 -2.59 -0.58
C VAL A 21 8.83 -2.21 0.62
N LEU A 22 9.11 -0.92 0.80
CA LEU A 22 9.91 -0.42 1.93
C LEU A 22 9.30 -0.80 3.28
N ILE A 23 7.97 -0.81 3.41
CA ILE A 23 7.29 -1.26 4.64
C ILE A 23 7.76 -2.68 4.99
N PHE A 24 7.71 -3.62 4.05
CA PHE A 24 8.12 -5.00 4.28
C PHE A 24 9.63 -5.18 4.38
N ALA A 25 10.42 -4.36 3.68
CA ALA A 25 11.87 -4.35 3.82
C ALA A 25 12.29 -3.94 5.24
N VAL A 26 11.62 -2.93 5.82
CA VAL A 26 11.85 -2.53 7.22
C VAL A 26 11.44 -3.64 8.18
N LEU A 27 10.29 -4.30 7.96
CA LEU A 27 9.86 -5.45 8.77
C LEU A 27 10.86 -6.61 8.71
N TYR A 28 11.41 -6.89 7.53
CA TYR A 28 12.40 -7.95 7.35
C TYR A 28 13.72 -7.67 8.09
N LEU A 29 14.11 -6.40 8.20
CA LEU A 29 15.32 -5.97 8.90
C LEU A 29 15.09 -5.71 10.40
N ALA A 30 13.84 -5.71 10.86
CA ALA A 30 13.49 -5.45 12.26
C ALA A 30 13.89 -6.65 13.14
N SER A 31 14.34 -6.37 14.36
CA SER A 31 14.61 -7.40 15.36
C SER A 31 13.30 -8.01 15.88
N ASP A 32 13.36 -9.25 16.37
CA ASP A 32 12.20 -9.93 16.98
C ASP A 32 11.57 -9.11 18.12
N SER A 33 12.40 -8.44 18.92
CA SER A 33 11.95 -7.54 19.98
C SER A 33 11.17 -6.33 19.46
N CYS A 34 11.57 -5.78 18.30
CA CYS A 34 10.86 -4.68 17.65
C CYS A 34 9.53 -5.15 17.09
N LEU A 35 9.52 -6.32 16.42
CA LEU A 35 8.30 -6.93 15.89
C LEU A 35 7.29 -7.27 16.99
N ALA A 36 7.74 -7.78 18.14
CA ALA A 36 6.89 -8.11 19.28
C ALA A 36 6.27 -6.86 19.95
N ALA A 37 6.99 -5.73 19.94
CA ALA A 37 6.47 -4.47 20.46
C ALA A 37 5.59 -3.71 19.46
N MET A 38 5.59 -4.13 18.18
CA MET A 38 4.88 -3.43 17.12
C MET A 38 3.37 -3.70 17.18
N PRO A 39 2.53 -2.66 17.11
CA PRO A 39 1.09 -2.87 17.02
C PRO A 39 0.69 -3.57 15.72
N ASN A 40 -0.18 -4.59 15.82
CA ASN A 40 -0.60 -5.41 14.68
C ASN A 40 -1.33 -4.65 13.55
N TRP A 41 -1.94 -3.50 13.88
CA TRP A 41 -2.63 -2.62 12.94
C TRP A 41 -1.68 -1.69 12.16
N LEU A 42 -0.40 -1.60 12.55
CA LEU A 42 0.51 -0.60 12.00
C LEU A 42 0.86 -0.85 10.52
N VAL A 43 1.08 -2.11 10.15
CA VAL A 43 1.43 -2.50 8.78
C VAL A 43 0.29 -2.21 7.79
N PRO A 44 -0.95 -2.67 8.04
CA PRO A 44 -2.07 -2.32 7.16
C PRO A 44 -2.32 -0.80 7.15
N LEU A 45 -2.15 -0.11 8.29
CA LEU A 45 -2.29 1.35 8.31
C LEU A 45 -1.26 2.03 7.39
N ALA A 46 0.02 1.67 7.52
CA ALA A 46 1.08 2.25 6.71
C ALA A 46 0.85 2.02 5.21
N GLY A 47 0.47 0.80 4.81
CA GLY A 47 0.17 0.50 3.42
C GLY A 47 -1.06 1.26 2.91
N GLY A 48 -2.12 1.34 3.72
CA GLY A 48 -3.33 2.10 3.39
C GLY A 48 -3.05 3.60 3.22
N VAL A 49 -2.26 4.19 4.12
CA VAL A 49 -1.84 5.60 4.04
C VAL A 49 -1.02 5.87 2.78
N VAL A 50 -0.10 4.98 2.42
CA VAL A 50 0.70 5.10 1.19
C VAL A 50 -0.19 5.07 -0.05
N LEU A 51 -1.08 4.08 -0.16
CA LEU A 51 -1.96 3.95 -1.33
C LEU A 51 -2.93 5.12 -1.45
N ILE A 52 -3.64 5.45 -0.37
CA ILE A 52 -4.63 6.53 -0.38
C ILE A 52 -3.95 7.88 -0.56
N GLY A 53 -2.83 8.13 0.13
CA GLY A 53 -2.04 9.35 -0.02
C GLY A 53 -1.53 9.53 -1.45
N SER A 54 -0.98 8.46 -2.05
CA SER A 54 -0.56 8.49 -3.46
C SER A 54 -1.74 8.72 -4.41
N GLY A 55 -2.88 8.07 -4.16
CA GLY A 55 -4.08 8.22 -4.97
C GLY A 55 -4.60 9.65 -4.95
N PHE A 56 -4.69 10.27 -3.77
CA PHE A 56 -5.07 11.67 -3.64
C PHE A 56 -4.07 12.61 -4.32
N TYR A 57 -2.76 12.37 -4.15
CA TYR A 57 -1.74 13.19 -4.80
C TYR A 57 -1.86 13.12 -6.33
N GLN A 58 -1.95 11.92 -6.91
CA GLN A 58 -2.09 11.74 -8.35
C GLN A 58 -3.42 12.32 -8.87
N TYR A 59 -4.52 12.13 -8.14
CA TYR A 59 -5.83 12.69 -8.47
C TYR A 59 -5.81 14.23 -8.47
N SER A 60 -5.14 14.86 -7.50
CA SER A 60 -5.00 16.33 -7.44
C SER A 60 -4.25 16.90 -8.65
N ARG A 61 -3.36 16.10 -9.25
CA ARG A 61 -2.61 16.43 -10.48
C ARG A 61 -3.38 16.07 -11.76
N ARG A 62 -4.63 15.59 -11.65
CA ARG A 62 -5.47 15.08 -12.75
C ARG A 62 -4.84 13.91 -13.50
N TRP A 63 -3.95 13.16 -12.85
CA TRP A 63 -3.44 11.90 -13.40
C TRP A 63 -4.46 10.79 -13.18
N ARG A 64 -4.41 9.76 -14.04
CA ARG A 64 -5.30 8.61 -13.88
C ARG A 64 -4.81 7.77 -12.71
N VAL A 65 -5.72 7.41 -11.83
CA VAL A 65 -5.47 6.50 -10.72
C VAL A 65 -6.36 5.29 -10.92
N SER A 66 -5.79 4.09 -10.93
CA SER A 66 -6.59 2.87 -11.06
C SER A 66 -7.56 2.74 -9.88
N PRO A 67 -8.82 2.31 -10.13
CA PRO A 67 -9.75 1.95 -9.07
C PRO A 67 -9.17 0.92 -8.08
N VAL A 68 -8.27 0.05 -8.55
CA VAL A 68 -7.62 -0.97 -7.71
C VAL A 68 -6.82 -0.33 -6.59
N THR A 69 -6.10 0.77 -6.84
CA THR A 69 -5.34 1.51 -5.80
C THR A 69 -6.24 2.01 -4.68
N TRP A 70 -7.43 2.52 -5.01
CA TRP A 70 -8.39 3.01 -4.03
C TRP A 70 -8.98 1.87 -3.21
N ILE A 71 -9.45 0.81 -3.88
CA ILE A 71 -10.07 -0.35 -3.24
C ILE A 71 -9.09 -0.99 -2.26
N THR A 72 -7.87 -1.24 -2.70
CA THR A 72 -6.82 -1.87 -1.89
C THR A 72 -6.36 -0.97 -0.74
N GLY A 73 -6.24 0.34 -0.97
CA GLY A 73 -5.99 1.32 0.09
C GLY A 73 -7.07 1.29 1.17
N VAL A 74 -8.35 1.26 0.79
CA VAL A 74 -9.47 1.14 1.73
C VAL A 74 -9.44 -0.19 2.47
N ILE A 75 -9.19 -1.31 1.78
CA ILE A 75 -9.07 -2.63 2.42
C ILE A 75 -8.01 -2.60 3.52
N LEU A 76 -6.83 -2.03 3.24
CA LEU A 76 -5.76 -1.91 4.23
C LEU A 76 -6.16 -1.02 5.41
N LEU A 77 -6.83 0.10 5.18
CA LEU A 77 -7.34 0.94 6.28
C LEU A 77 -8.40 0.21 7.12
N VAL A 78 -9.28 -0.56 6.49
CA VAL A 78 -10.27 -1.40 7.20
C VAL A 78 -9.56 -2.46 8.05
N LEU A 79 -8.54 -3.14 7.52
CA LEU A 79 -7.73 -4.08 8.30
C LEU A 79 -7.04 -3.41 9.49
N ALA A 80 -6.55 -2.18 9.33
CA ALA A 80 -5.99 -1.41 10.44
C ALA A 80 -7.03 -1.12 11.53
N VAL A 81 -8.24 -0.70 11.15
CA VAL A 81 -9.34 -0.47 12.09
C VAL A 81 -9.75 -1.76 12.81
N ILE A 82 -9.86 -2.88 12.09
CA ILE A 82 -10.15 -4.20 12.68
C ILE A 82 -9.05 -4.61 13.65
N GLY A 83 -7.77 -4.46 13.26
CA GLY A 83 -6.63 -4.76 14.11
C GLY A 83 -6.49 -3.82 15.31
N TYR A 84 -7.13 -2.65 15.31
CA TYR A 84 -7.16 -1.76 16.47
C TYR A 84 -8.32 -2.07 17.41
N TYR A 85 -9.54 -2.22 16.89
CA TYR A 85 -10.76 -2.30 17.70
C TYR A 85 -11.32 -3.71 17.92
N VAL A 86 -11.16 -4.62 16.96
CA VAL A 86 -11.88 -5.90 16.95
C VAL A 86 -10.97 -7.07 17.29
N ALA A 87 -9.77 -7.11 16.71
CA ALA A 87 -8.83 -8.22 16.85
C ALA A 87 -7.39 -7.75 17.12
N PRO A 88 -7.11 -7.06 18.24
CA PRO A 88 -5.80 -6.48 18.52
C PRO A 88 -4.66 -7.49 18.68
N GLY A 89 -4.97 -8.75 19.01
CA GLY A 89 -3.98 -9.82 19.12
C GLY A 89 -3.63 -10.53 17.80
N ARG A 90 -4.34 -10.26 16.70
CA ARG A 90 -4.10 -10.92 15.41
C ARG A 90 -3.22 -10.05 14.51
N SER A 91 -2.13 -10.62 14.00
CA SER A 91 -1.32 -9.98 12.96
C SER A 91 -2.02 -10.02 11.60
N PHE A 92 -1.95 -8.90 10.88
CA PHE A 92 -2.47 -8.75 9.51
C PHE A 92 -1.34 -8.56 8.47
N ILE A 93 -0.11 -8.97 8.80
CA ILE A 93 1.06 -8.79 7.94
C ILE A 93 0.88 -9.54 6.61
N VAL A 94 0.41 -10.78 6.66
CA VAL A 94 0.24 -11.63 5.48
C VAL A 94 -0.85 -11.07 4.56
N GLU A 95 -1.99 -10.67 5.11
CA GLU A 95 -3.07 -10.03 4.37
C GLU A 95 -2.60 -8.72 3.73
N SER A 96 -1.84 -7.90 4.48
CA SER A 96 -1.27 -6.66 3.95
C SER A 96 -0.27 -6.90 2.82
N LEU A 97 0.53 -7.97 2.93
CA LEU A 97 1.48 -8.38 1.89
C LEU A 97 0.76 -8.81 0.61
N LEU A 98 -0.29 -9.63 0.74
CA LEU A 98 -1.09 -10.09 -0.41
C LEU A 98 -1.77 -8.93 -1.14
N VAL A 99 -2.35 -7.98 -0.39
CA VAL A 99 -2.98 -6.78 -0.98
C VAL A 99 -1.94 -5.91 -1.67
N THR A 100 -0.78 -5.70 -1.04
CA THR A 100 0.33 -4.94 -1.63
C THR A 100 0.82 -5.59 -2.93
N LEU A 101 1.02 -6.90 -2.91
CA LEU A 101 1.46 -7.68 -4.07
C LEU A 101 0.41 -7.59 -5.19
N MET A 102 -0.87 -7.68 -4.88
CA MET A 102 -1.96 -7.53 -5.85
C MET A 102 -1.88 -6.18 -6.57
N VAL A 103 -1.67 -5.07 -5.85
CA VAL A 103 -1.55 -3.73 -6.46
C VAL A 103 -0.36 -3.62 -7.39
N ILE A 104 0.82 -4.08 -6.94
CA ILE A 104 2.04 -3.99 -7.74
C ILE A 104 1.92 -4.86 -8.99
N VAL A 105 1.47 -6.11 -8.84
CA VAL A 105 1.29 -7.04 -9.97
C VAL A 105 0.25 -6.49 -10.94
N PHE A 106 -0.93 -6.09 -10.47
CA PHE A 106 -1.96 -5.52 -11.33
C PHE A 106 -1.45 -4.27 -12.05
N GLY A 107 -0.76 -3.39 -11.34
CA GLY A 107 -0.14 -2.18 -11.88
C GLY A 107 0.85 -2.45 -13.00
N THR A 108 1.77 -3.39 -12.76
CA THR A 108 2.80 -3.77 -13.74
C THR A 108 2.24 -4.43 -14.99
N PHE A 109 1.20 -5.28 -14.86
CA PHE A 109 0.59 -5.96 -16.01
C PHE A 109 -0.35 -5.06 -16.83
N THR A 110 -1.09 -4.17 -16.17
CA THR A 110 -2.12 -3.34 -16.85
C THR A 110 -1.60 -1.98 -17.29
N GLY A 111 -0.52 -1.48 -16.68
CA GLY A 111 -0.03 -0.11 -16.88
C GLY A 111 -0.98 0.97 -16.34
N GLU A 112 -2.01 0.59 -15.57
CA GLU A 112 -3.02 1.49 -15.02
C GLU A 112 -2.58 2.21 -13.74
N THR A 113 -1.57 1.67 -13.06
CA THR A 113 -0.92 2.31 -11.92
C THR A 113 0.56 2.46 -12.19
#